data_AF-A0A3D4HY45-F1
#
_entry.id   AF-A0A3D4HY45-F1
#
_cell.length_a   1.000
_cell.length_b   1.000
_cell.length_c   1.000
_cell.angle_alpha   90.00
_cell.angle_beta   90.00
_cell.angle_gamma   90.00
#
_symmetry.space_group_name_H-M   'P 1'
#
loop_
_entity.id
_entity.type
_entity.pdbx_description
1 polymer ?
#
loop_
_entity_poly.entity_id
_entity_poly.type
_entity_poly.pdbx_seq_one_letter_code
_entity_poly.pdbx_strand_id
1 'polypeptide(L)'
;YDGCQEQPVDMDINLPDYCPDIQRILKCQIYPRITSRNVSGENLTLDGAYTVKVLYLDPEAKCVRCTESSDTFSADIVLKQPAENACVTAFTRVEYINCRATSPRKLNIHGAFSVCAKAVCQGQNEIVGNICGDDIEQKKNAFTVNNLVGFSHEQFSVDEILELAAGKPPADSIVRADAFASLQDYSIAANKLMVKGEILLKFLYMPDEENGMPQQMEYTVPFSQMLGCDGADETCLTDVRVSVAAVETEIKNDYSGEKTFFDTQMKLYASASFYKTAEVMSVSDAYSKKFDISVNAKQKTFESLVRFAGEDYVHKTTLSAEDNKIAKVIDVWNETSSTSAEIAGGRITFKGKYSLCVLAVNEANTPFYFERIAEYEYSKEIEDSGENLKCLAFINIGSINYRIEGSGV
;
A
#
# COMPACT_ATOMS: atom_id res chain seq x y z
N TYR A 1 -0.89 11.09 16.76
CA TYR A 1 -2.26 11.07 16.18
C TYR A 1 -2.50 9.73 15.53
N ASP A 2 -3.73 9.22 15.52
CA ASP A 2 -4.13 7.98 14.84
C ASP A 2 -5.62 8.11 14.45
N GLY A 3 -5.92 8.30 13.16
CA GLY A 3 -7.28 8.59 12.70
C GLY A 3 -7.42 8.76 11.19
N CYS A 4 -8.64 8.93 10.71
CA CYS A 4 -8.97 9.06 9.28
C CYS A 4 -9.92 10.23 9.01
N GLN A 5 -9.81 10.81 7.81
CA GLN A 5 -10.70 11.85 7.30
C GLN A 5 -11.27 11.41 5.94
N GLU A 6 -12.58 11.51 5.76
CA GLU A 6 -13.22 11.19 4.49
C GLU A 6 -13.00 12.30 3.45
N GLN A 7 -12.86 11.92 2.18
CA GLN A 7 -12.75 12.78 1.01
C GLN A 7 -13.86 12.40 0.03
N PRO A 8 -14.73 13.36 -0.38
CA PRO A 8 -15.78 13.09 -1.36
C PRO A 8 -15.21 13.03 -2.77
N VAL A 9 -15.90 12.30 -3.65
CA VAL A 9 -15.59 12.20 -5.07
C VAL A 9 -16.85 12.38 -5.88
N ASP A 10 -16.93 13.51 -6.59
CA ASP A 10 -18.06 13.88 -7.43
C ASP A 10 -17.52 14.32 -8.81
N MET A 11 -17.78 13.49 -9.83
CA MET A 11 -17.24 13.71 -11.19
C MET A 11 -18.29 13.49 -12.28
N ASP A 12 -18.26 14.34 -13.29
CA ASP A 12 -18.94 14.14 -14.57
C ASP A 12 -17.90 13.88 -15.67
N ILE A 13 -17.80 12.62 -16.12
CA ILE A 13 -16.87 12.20 -17.16
C ILE A 13 -17.58 12.19 -18.52
N ASN A 14 -16.98 12.84 -19.50
CA ASN A 14 -17.37 12.74 -20.91
C ASN A 14 -16.38 11.83 -21.64
N LEU A 15 -16.87 10.88 -22.42
CA LEU A 15 -16.00 9.98 -23.18
C LEU A 15 -15.25 10.76 -24.28
N PRO A 16 -13.92 10.65 -24.36
CA PRO A 16 -13.13 11.19 -25.46
C PRO A 16 -13.59 10.66 -26.82
N ASP A 17 -13.43 11.43 -27.90
CA ASP A 17 -13.98 11.10 -29.22
C ASP A 17 -13.48 9.76 -29.80
N TYR A 18 -12.28 9.31 -29.41
CA TYR A 18 -11.72 8.02 -29.82
C TYR A 18 -12.34 6.82 -29.08
N CYS A 19 -13.05 7.05 -27.96
CA CYS A 19 -13.73 5.99 -27.22
C CYS A 19 -15.09 5.66 -27.86
N PRO A 20 -15.43 4.37 -28.03
CA PRO A 20 -16.77 3.98 -28.46
C PRO A 20 -17.82 4.26 -27.39
N ASP A 21 -19.09 4.32 -27.80
CA ASP A 21 -20.21 4.55 -26.88
C ASP A 21 -20.36 3.42 -25.85
N ILE A 22 -20.88 3.76 -24.67
CA ILE A 22 -21.10 2.82 -23.57
C ILE A 22 -22.39 2.03 -23.80
N GLN A 23 -22.26 0.71 -23.92
CA GLN A 23 -23.39 -0.21 -23.87
C GLN A 23 -23.73 -0.63 -22.44
N ARG A 24 -22.70 -1.00 -21.68
CA ARG A 24 -22.85 -1.51 -20.31
C ARG A 24 -21.61 -1.20 -19.49
N ILE A 25 -21.81 -0.59 -18.32
CA ILE A 25 -20.74 -0.43 -17.32
C ILE A 25 -20.49 -1.79 -16.69
N LEU A 26 -19.23 -2.22 -16.69
CA LEU A 26 -18.79 -3.44 -16.00
C LEU A 26 -18.37 -3.14 -14.56
N LYS A 27 -17.57 -2.09 -14.37
CA LYS A 27 -17.10 -1.66 -13.05
C LYS A 27 -16.61 -0.22 -13.08
N CYS A 28 -16.83 0.50 -11.98
CA CYS A 28 -16.18 1.77 -11.68
C CYS A 28 -15.30 1.58 -10.45
N GLN A 29 -14.08 2.11 -10.48
CA GLN A 29 -13.06 1.96 -9.45
C GLN A 29 -12.36 3.29 -9.21
N ILE A 30 -11.78 3.46 -8.02
CA ILE A 30 -11.02 4.64 -7.66
C ILE A 30 -9.72 4.25 -6.94
N TYR A 31 -8.64 4.90 -7.36
CA TYR A 31 -7.29 4.65 -6.88
C TYR A 31 -6.73 5.90 -6.20
N PRO A 32 -7.11 6.20 -4.95
CA PRO A 32 -6.55 7.33 -4.21
C PRO A 32 -5.12 7.03 -3.77
N ARG A 33 -4.22 8.00 -3.95
CA ARG A 33 -2.78 7.89 -3.70
C ARG A 33 -2.25 9.16 -3.03
N ILE A 34 -1.57 8.99 -1.90
CA ILE A 34 -0.92 10.09 -1.16
C ILE A 34 0.46 10.34 -1.76
N THR A 35 0.69 11.56 -2.24
CA THR A 35 1.96 11.98 -2.86
C THR A 35 2.83 12.76 -1.88
N SER A 36 2.23 13.44 -0.89
CA SER A 36 2.92 14.35 0.03
C SER A 36 2.45 14.18 1.47
N ARG A 37 3.38 14.42 2.41
CA ARG A 37 3.14 14.38 3.87
C ARG A 37 3.91 15.54 4.49
N ASN A 38 3.21 16.62 4.86
CA ASN A 38 3.84 17.79 5.47
C ASN A 38 3.35 17.99 6.89
N VAL A 39 4.27 18.10 7.84
CA VAL A 39 3.97 18.46 9.22
C VAL A 39 4.51 19.86 9.50
N SER A 40 3.65 20.75 9.96
CA SER A 40 4.00 22.11 10.34
C SER A 40 3.30 22.48 11.64
N GLY A 41 4.07 22.55 12.73
CA GLY A 41 3.54 22.75 14.07
C GLY A 41 2.54 21.65 14.45
N GLU A 42 1.27 22.01 14.59
CA GLU A 42 0.16 21.11 14.94
C GLU A 42 -0.61 20.61 13.72
N ASN A 43 -0.23 20.99 12.50
CA ASN A 43 -0.97 20.62 11.29
C ASN A 43 -0.20 19.55 10.50
N LEU A 44 -0.89 18.47 10.17
CA LEU A 44 -0.46 17.48 9.18
C LEU A 44 -1.30 17.65 7.91
N THR A 45 -0.66 18.03 6.81
CA THR A 45 -1.29 18.11 5.48
C THR A 45 -0.88 16.89 4.65
N LEU A 46 -1.86 16.18 4.12
CA LEU A 46 -1.70 15.06 3.21
C LEU A 46 -2.27 15.42 1.84
N ASP A 47 -1.37 15.61 0.86
CA ASP A 47 -1.77 15.85 -0.52
C ASP A 47 -1.67 14.57 -1.34
N GLY A 48 -2.53 14.48 -2.34
CA GLY A 48 -2.54 13.35 -3.25
C GLY A 48 -3.38 13.56 -4.49
N ALA A 49 -3.51 12.50 -5.26
CA ALA A 49 -4.39 12.41 -6.40
C ALA A 49 -5.15 11.10 -6.36
N TYR A 50 -6.29 11.06 -7.03
CA TYR A 50 -7.05 9.85 -7.25
C TYR A 50 -7.42 9.73 -8.71
N THR A 51 -7.40 8.51 -9.22
CA THR A 51 -7.84 8.18 -10.58
C THR A 51 -9.10 7.34 -10.50
N VAL A 52 -10.14 7.77 -11.18
CA VAL A 52 -11.34 6.97 -11.42
C VAL A 52 -11.19 6.23 -12.73
N LYS A 53 -11.36 4.91 -12.71
CA LYS A 53 -11.34 4.04 -13.89
C LYS A 53 -12.72 3.42 -14.08
N VAL A 54 -13.24 3.49 -15.31
CA VAL A 54 -14.51 2.87 -15.67
C VAL A 54 -14.28 1.84 -16.77
N LEU A 55 -14.46 0.57 -16.42
CA LEU A 55 -14.51 -0.54 -17.35
C LEU A 55 -15.93 -0.67 -17.91
N TYR A 56 -16.05 -0.71 -19.22
CA TYR A 56 -17.34 -0.81 -19.91
C TYR A 56 -17.24 -1.66 -21.18
N LEU A 57 -18.40 -2.06 -21.68
CA LEU A 57 -18.56 -2.70 -22.97
C LEU A 57 -18.95 -1.70 -24.04
N ASP A 58 -18.36 -1.87 -25.22
CA ASP A 58 -18.72 -1.18 -26.45
C ASP A 58 -20.14 -1.55 -26.94
N PRO A 59 -20.70 -0.86 -27.97
CA PRO A 59 -22.07 -1.09 -28.45
C PRO A 59 -22.36 -2.54 -28.88
N GLU A 60 -21.35 -3.25 -29.38
CA GLU A 60 -21.47 -4.66 -29.76
C GLU A 60 -21.42 -5.64 -28.58
N ALA A 61 -21.11 -5.14 -27.38
CA ALA A 61 -20.91 -5.92 -26.17
C ALA A 61 -19.80 -6.99 -26.28
N LYS A 62 -18.77 -6.72 -27.10
CA LYS A 62 -17.67 -7.66 -27.35
C LYS A 62 -16.34 -7.18 -26.82
N CYS A 63 -16.07 -5.87 -26.94
CA CYS A 63 -14.79 -5.31 -26.51
C CYS A 63 -14.92 -4.68 -25.12
N VAL A 64 -13.97 -5.00 -24.25
CA VAL A 64 -13.82 -4.29 -22.98
C VAL A 64 -13.02 -3.02 -23.23
N ARG A 65 -13.55 -1.90 -22.77
CA ARG A 65 -12.93 -0.58 -22.87
C ARG A 65 -12.73 0.00 -21.48
N CYS A 66 -11.73 0.86 -21.35
CA CYS A 66 -11.45 1.61 -20.14
C CYS A 66 -11.45 3.10 -20.46
N THR A 67 -12.00 3.91 -19.57
CA THR A 67 -11.79 5.36 -19.55
C THR A 67 -11.35 5.77 -18.16
N GLU A 68 -10.42 6.72 -18.10
CA GLU A 68 -9.81 7.18 -16.86
C GLU A 68 -9.95 8.69 -16.72
N SER A 69 -10.18 9.16 -15.49
CA SER A 69 -10.16 10.57 -15.14
C SER A 69 -9.52 10.74 -13.76
N SER A 70 -8.77 11.81 -13.56
CA SER A 70 -8.03 12.03 -12.31
C SER A 70 -8.31 13.42 -11.76
N ASP A 71 -8.26 13.54 -10.44
CA ASP A 71 -8.31 14.81 -9.71
C ASP A 71 -7.46 14.73 -8.44
N THR A 72 -7.27 15.86 -7.77
CA THR A 72 -6.42 15.97 -6.58
C THR A 72 -7.24 16.06 -5.29
N PHE A 73 -6.59 15.77 -4.17
CA PHE A 73 -7.16 16.00 -2.85
C PHE A 73 -6.09 16.55 -1.89
N SER A 74 -6.55 17.25 -0.86
CA SER A 74 -5.70 17.71 0.24
C SER A 74 -6.48 17.56 1.55
N ALA A 75 -5.89 16.86 2.52
CA ALA A 75 -6.49 16.59 3.82
C ALA A 75 -5.64 17.22 4.93
N ASP A 76 -6.24 18.14 5.69
CA ASP A 76 -5.62 18.81 6.83
C ASP A 76 -6.08 18.20 8.15
N ILE A 77 -5.13 17.66 8.90
CA ILE A 77 -5.34 16.97 10.17
C ILE A 77 -4.70 17.77 11.30
N VAL A 78 -5.51 18.16 12.28
CA VAL A 78 -5.04 18.84 13.50
C VAL A 78 -4.52 17.81 14.51
N LEU A 79 -3.25 17.93 14.86
CA LEU A 79 -2.56 17.12 15.85
C LEU A 79 -2.85 17.65 17.27
N LYS A 80 -2.72 16.78 18.27
CA LYS A 80 -2.99 17.15 19.68
C LYS A 80 -1.95 18.09 20.29
N GLN A 81 -0.77 18.16 19.68
CA GLN A 81 0.38 18.94 20.12
C GLN A 81 1.31 19.13 18.93
N PRO A 82 2.24 20.10 18.98
CA PRO A 82 3.23 20.29 17.93
C PRO A 82 4.08 19.02 17.79
N ALA A 83 4.30 18.59 16.55
CA ALA A 83 4.94 17.33 16.25
C ALA A 83 6.08 17.51 15.24
N GLU A 84 7.02 18.40 15.56
CA GLU A 84 8.26 18.55 14.78
C GLU A 84 8.95 17.20 14.61
N ASN A 85 9.40 16.90 13.39
CA ASN A 85 10.02 15.62 13.03
C ASN A 85 9.15 14.38 13.37
N ALA A 86 7.83 14.49 13.26
CA ALA A 86 6.96 13.32 13.37
C ALA A 86 7.14 12.36 12.18
N CYS A 87 7.31 11.08 12.49
CA CYS A 87 7.16 10.03 11.50
C CYS A 87 5.66 9.84 11.21
N VAL A 88 5.29 10.01 9.94
CA VAL A 88 3.90 9.92 9.47
C VAL A 88 3.74 8.68 8.61
N THR A 89 2.97 7.71 9.11
CA THR A 89 2.42 6.63 8.29
C THR A 89 1.04 7.05 7.82
N ALA A 90 0.78 7.00 6.50
CA ALA A 90 -0.52 7.36 5.95
C ALA A 90 -0.90 6.44 4.78
N PHE A 91 -2.19 6.16 4.67
CA PHE A 91 -2.77 5.31 3.62
C PHE A 91 -4.19 5.76 3.29
N THR A 92 -4.72 5.30 2.17
CA THR A 92 -6.09 5.58 1.72
C THR A 92 -6.93 4.31 1.76
N ARG A 93 -8.23 4.48 1.97
CA ARG A 93 -9.21 3.38 1.95
C ARG A 93 -10.45 3.82 1.19
N VAL A 94 -10.79 3.13 0.13
CA VAL A 94 -12.04 3.40 -0.61
C VAL A 94 -13.22 2.97 0.26
N GLU A 95 -14.19 3.87 0.46
CA GLU A 95 -15.40 3.58 1.22
C GLU A 95 -16.52 3.11 0.28
N TYR A 96 -16.80 3.88 -0.79
CA TYR A 96 -17.69 3.46 -1.87
C TYR A 96 -17.40 4.24 -3.16
N ILE A 97 -17.85 3.68 -4.29
CA ILE A 97 -17.93 4.40 -5.56
C ILE A 97 -19.12 3.88 -6.36
N ASN A 98 -19.91 4.82 -6.86
CA ASN A 98 -21.05 4.56 -7.73
C ASN A 98 -20.83 5.27 -9.06
N CYS A 99 -21.32 4.67 -10.14
CA CYS A 99 -21.23 5.22 -11.47
C CYS A 99 -22.54 4.98 -12.22
N ARG A 100 -23.03 6.02 -12.88
CA ARG A 100 -24.24 5.97 -13.69
C ARG A 100 -23.99 6.62 -15.04
N ALA A 101 -24.33 5.91 -16.12
CA ALA A 101 -24.40 6.52 -17.44
C ALA A 101 -25.62 7.45 -17.53
N THR A 102 -25.39 8.72 -17.86
CA THR A 102 -26.45 9.72 -18.12
C THR A 102 -26.73 9.88 -19.61
N SER A 103 -25.79 9.45 -20.46
CA SER A 103 -25.94 9.23 -21.91
C SER A 103 -24.95 8.15 -22.36
N PRO A 104 -24.97 7.72 -23.64
CA PRO A 104 -23.96 6.78 -24.18
C PRO A 104 -22.51 7.26 -24.06
N ARG A 105 -22.27 8.56 -23.80
CA ARG A 105 -20.94 9.18 -23.72
C ARG A 105 -20.70 9.98 -22.44
N LYS A 106 -21.63 9.92 -21.47
CA LYS A 106 -21.55 10.68 -20.22
C LYS A 106 -21.76 9.79 -19.02
N LEU A 107 -20.85 9.87 -18.07
CA LEU A 107 -20.85 9.15 -16.80
C LEU A 107 -20.90 10.16 -15.67
N ASN A 108 -21.72 9.87 -14.67
CA ASN A 108 -21.81 10.60 -13.42
C ASN A 108 -21.35 9.68 -12.29
N ILE A 109 -20.38 10.14 -11.51
CA ILE A 109 -19.68 9.37 -10.48
C ILE A 109 -19.85 10.05 -9.13
N HIS A 110 -20.22 9.23 -8.15
CA HIS A 110 -20.38 9.63 -6.75
C HIS A 110 -19.70 8.59 -5.85
N GLY A 111 -18.71 9.01 -5.08
CA GLY A 111 -17.90 8.13 -4.24
C GLY A 111 -17.31 8.85 -3.04
N ALA A 112 -16.63 8.08 -2.21
CA ALA A 112 -15.84 8.61 -1.11
C ALA A 112 -14.68 7.65 -0.77
N PHE A 113 -13.58 8.22 -0.29
CA PHE A 113 -12.48 7.46 0.29
C PHE A 113 -11.96 8.14 1.56
N SER A 114 -11.47 7.35 2.50
CA SER A 114 -10.80 7.83 3.70
C SER A 114 -9.31 8.02 3.46
N VAL A 115 -8.75 9.13 3.97
CA VAL A 115 -7.32 9.35 4.15
C VAL A 115 -7.00 9.13 5.63
N CYS A 116 -6.25 8.08 5.92
CA CYS A 116 -5.88 7.68 7.27
C CYS A 116 -4.42 8.02 7.56
N ALA A 117 -4.15 8.53 8.75
CA ALA A 117 -2.82 8.92 9.17
C ALA A 117 -2.53 8.53 10.61
N LYS A 118 -1.29 8.10 10.84
CA LYS A 118 -0.69 7.94 12.14
C LYS A 118 0.59 8.75 12.20
N ALA A 119 0.60 9.76 13.07
CA ALA A 119 1.77 10.60 13.32
C ALA A 119 2.35 10.27 14.69
N VAL A 120 3.62 9.86 14.71
CA VAL A 120 4.39 9.49 15.90
C VAL A 120 5.60 10.42 16.01
N CYS A 121 5.74 11.08 17.16
CA CYS A 121 6.90 11.90 17.47
C CYS A 121 7.65 11.29 18.66
N GLN A 122 8.94 11.59 18.77
CA GLN A 122 9.73 11.19 19.93
C GLN A 122 9.19 11.91 21.18
N GLY A 123 8.73 11.13 22.17
CA GLY A 123 8.40 11.66 23.48
C GLY A 123 9.64 11.82 24.34
N GLN A 124 9.65 12.83 25.22
CA GLN A 124 10.65 12.94 26.27
C GLN A 124 10.06 12.39 27.58
N ASN A 125 10.74 11.39 28.15
CA ASN A 125 10.42 10.86 29.47
C ASN A 125 11.68 10.91 30.33
N GLU A 126 11.61 11.66 31.43
CA GLU A 126 12.68 11.72 32.42
C GLU A 126 12.57 10.53 33.38
N ILE A 127 13.71 9.87 33.60
CA ILE A 127 13.86 8.73 34.50
C ILE A 127 15.10 8.98 35.37
N VAL A 128 15.00 8.68 36.66
CA VAL A 128 16.12 8.81 37.59
C VAL A 128 17.09 7.65 37.35
N GLY A 129 18.25 7.91 36.75
CA GLY A 129 19.27 6.87 36.50
C GLY A 129 20.32 6.72 37.62
N ASN A 130 20.45 7.72 38.48
CA ASN A 130 21.38 7.72 39.60
C ASN A 130 20.98 8.73 40.68
N ILE A 131 21.18 8.37 41.94
CA ILE A 131 21.15 9.30 43.08
C ILE A 131 22.60 9.54 43.53
N CYS A 132 22.99 10.81 43.67
CA CYS A 132 24.32 11.18 44.13
C CYS A 132 24.39 11.18 45.67
N GLY A 133 25.41 10.54 46.24
CA GLY A 133 25.68 10.53 47.68
C GLY A 133 26.35 9.22 48.11
N ASP A 134 27.49 9.31 48.79
CA ASP A 134 28.25 8.13 49.25
C ASP A 134 27.53 7.37 50.39
N ASP A 135 26.52 8.00 50.99
CA ASP A 135 25.65 7.43 52.02
C ASP A 135 24.37 6.80 51.47
N ILE A 136 24.11 6.91 50.17
CA ILE A 136 22.91 6.36 49.51
C ILE A 136 23.21 4.99 48.92
N GLU A 137 22.43 4.00 49.30
CA GLU A 137 22.31 2.73 48.60
C GLU A 137 21.12 2.80 47.65
N GLN A 138 21.29 2.29 46.43
CA GLN A 138 20.27 2.37 45.38
C GLN A 138 20.20 1.07 44.59
N LYS A 139 18.97 0.63 44.31
CA LYS A 139 18.70 -0.50 43.44
C LYS A 139 18.41 0.00 42.03
N LYS A 140 19.28 -0.35 41.08
CA LYS A 140 19.13 0.02 39.68
C LYS A 140 18.64 -1.15 38.84
N ASN A 141 17.77 -0.86 37.89
CA ASN A 141 17.34 -1.78 36.85
C ASN A 141 17.78 -1.24 35.49
N ALA A 142 18.43 -2.09 34.70
CA ALA A 142 18.73 -1.83 33.30
C ALA A 142 17.57 -2.34 32.43
N PHE A 143 17.23 -1.60 31.38
CA PHE A 143 16.33 -2.06 30.34
C PHE A 143 16.70 -1.43 29.00
N THR A 144 16.24 -2.05 27.92
CA THR A 144 16.54 -1.62 26.56
C THR A 144 15.33 -0.91 25.94
N VAL A 145 15.59 0.17 25.20
CA VAL A 145 14.59 0.87 24.40
C VAL A 145 15.08 1.05 22.97
N ASN A 146 14.16 0.98 22.02
CA ASN A 146 14.43 1.25 20.61
C ASN A 146 13.82 2.60 20.24
N ASN A 147 14.67 3.63 20.17
CA ASN A 147 14.25 5.00 19.89
C ASN A 147 14.19 5.23 18.39
N LEU A 148 13.10 5.80 17.90
CA LEU A 148 13.05 6.35 16.54
C LEU A 148 14.06 7.50 16.45
N VAL A 149 15.12 7.32 15.66
CA VAL A 149 16.19 8.33 15.48
C VAL A 149 16.09 9.07 14.15
N GLY A 150 15.32 8.55 13.20
CA GLY A 150 15.09 9.18 11.93
C GLY A 150 14.06 8.46 11.09
N PHE A 151 13.62 9.11 10.02
CA PHE A 151 12.77 8.56 8.99
C PHE A 151 13.12 9.22 7.66
N SER A 152 12.78 8.56 6.56
CA SER A 152 13.04 9.07 5.22
C SER A 152 11.94 8.64 4.27
N HIS A 153 11.41 9.58 3.51
CA HIS A 153 10.32 9.37 2.57
C HIS A 153 10.73 9.96 1.22
N GLU A 154 10.71 9.17 0.16
CA GLU A 154 11.10 9.64 -1.17
C GLU A 154 10.19 9.06 -2.24
N GLN A 155 9.86 9.88 -3.22
CA GLN A 155 9.21 9.45 -4.45
C GLN A 155 10.26 9.42 -5.55
N PHE A 156 10.25 8.35 -6.35
CA PHE A 156 11.12 8.22 -7.51
C PHE A 156 10.37 7.51 -8.64
N SER A 157 10.86 7.66 -9.86
CA SER A 157 10.29 7.02 -11.05
C SER A 157 11.27 6.00 -11.61
N VAL A 158 10.72 4.92 -12.17
CA VAL A 158 11.43 3.99 -13.05
C VAL A 158 10.73 4.05 -14.39
N ASP A 159 11.47 4.38 -15.44
CA ASP A 159 10.96 4.48 -16.81
C ASP A 159 11.50 3.29 -17.61
N GLU A 160 10.61 2.55 -18.29
CA GLU A 160 10.99 1.40 -19.12
C GLU A 160 10.19 1.32 -20.41
N ILE A 161 10.83 0.85 -21.47
CA ILE A 161 10.19 0.55 -22.75
C ILE A 161 10.04 -0.96 -22.88
N LEU A 162 8.81 -1.44 -22.77
CA LEU A 162 8.49 -2.85 -22.69
C LEU A 162 7.95 -3.35 -24.04
N GLU A 163 8.66 -4.29 -24.66
CA GLU A 163 8.25 -4.88 -25.94
C GLU A 163 7.19 -5.97 -25.74
N LEU A 164 6.21 -6.03 -26.63
CA LEU A 164 5.28 -7.17 -26.70
C LEU A 164 6.04 -8.46 -27.04
N ALA A 165 5.68 -9.57 -26.40
CA ALA A 165 6.31 -10.86 -26.70
C ALA A 165 6.01 -11.31 -28.14
N ALA A 166 6.97 -12.01 -28.75
CA ALA A 166 6.83 -12.50 -30.12
C ALA A 166 5.52 -13.28 -30.33
N GLY A 167 4.77 -12.92 -31.38
CA GLY A 167 3.48 -13.50 -31.72
C GLY A 167 2.27 -12.87 -31.00
N LYS A 168 2.48 -11.89 -30.12
CA LYS A 168 1.40 -11.05 -29.59
C LYS A 168 0.99 -10.02 -30.66
N PRO A 169 -0.32 -9.79 -30.85
CA PRO A 169 -0.80 -8.78 -31.78
C PRO A 169 -0.45 -7.36 -31.29
N PRO A 170 -0.28 -6.39 -32.21
CA PRO A 170 -0.13 -4.96 -31.89
C PRO A 170 -1.24 -4.47 -30.96
N ALA A 171 -0.90 -3.55 -30.05
CA ALA A 171 -1.83 -3.02 -29.06
C ALA A 171 -2.61 -1.82 -29.60
N ASP A 172 -3.94 -1.83 -29.47
CA ASP A 172 -4.80 -0.68 -29.75
C ASP A 172 -4.92 0.24 -28.53
N SER A 173 -5.27 -0.34 -27.37
CA SER A 173 -5.52 0.41 -26.14
C SER A 173 -5.19 -0.38 -24.89
N ILE A 174 -4.77 0.32 -23.83
CA ILE A 174 -4.56 -0.28 -22.49
C ILE A 174 -5.89 -0.30 -21.76
N VAL A 175 -6.30 -1.48 -21.28
CA VAL A 175 -7.49 -1.66 -20.43
C VAL A 175 -7.12 -1.56 -18.96
N ARG A 176 -5.98 -2.15 -18.58
CA ARG A 176 -5.46 -2.13 -17.21
C ARG A 176 -3.94 -2.19 -17.22
N ALA A 177 -3.31 -1.37 -16.39
CA ALA A 177 -1.90 -1.46 -16.04
C ALA A 177 -1.82 -1.50 -14.52
N ASP A 178 -1.15 -2.51 -13.99
CA ASP A 178 -1.04 -2.76 -12.57
C ASP A 178 0.40 -3.14 -12.23
N ALA A 179 0.82 -2.83 -11.02
CA ALA A 179 2.19 -3.00 -10.59
C ALA A 179 2.28 -3.32 -9.11
N PHE A 180 3.18 -4.23 -8.77
CA PHE A 180 3.55 -4.55 -7.41
C PHE A 180 5.05 -4.34 -7.22
N ALA A 181 5.44 -3.57 -6.21
CA ALA A 181 6.85 -3.41 -5.85
C ALA A 181 7.22 -4.41 -4.76
N SER A 182 8.18 -5.29 -5.07
CA SER A 182 8.80 -6.24 -4.14
C SER A 182 10.13 -5.68 -3.66
N LEU A 183 10.26 -5.43 -2.35
CA LEU A 183 11.55 -5.11 -1.74
C LEU A 183 12.37 -6.40 -1.62
N GLN A 184 13.58 -6.40 -2.19
CA GLN A 184 14.47 -7.57 -2.17
C GLN A 184 15.57 -7.41 -1.11
N ASP A 185 16.16 -6.23 -0.99
CA ASP A 185 17.26 -5.97 -0.06
C ASP A 185 17.38 -4.47 0.27
N TYR A 186 18.03 -4.16 1.39
CA TYR A 186 18.46 -2.81 1.70
C TYR A 186 19.78 -2.81 2.49
N SER A 187 20.55 -1.74 2.34
CA SER A 187 21.77 -1.53 3.13
C SER A 187 22.00 -0.07 3.44
N ILE A 188 22.58 0.21 4.61
CA ILE A 188 22.94 1.57 5.02
C ILE A 188 24.45 1.71 4.87
N ALA A 189 24.91 2.75 4.18
CA ALA A 189 26.33 3.09 4.07
C ALA A 189 26.51 4.59 3.89
N ALA A 190 27.45 5.20 4.62
CA ALA A 190 27.80 6.61 4.49
C ALA A 190 26.58 7.57 4.49
N ASN A 191 25.67 7.41 5.47
CA ASN A 191 24.42 8.17 5.63
C ASN A 191 23.44 8.06 4.44
N LYS A 192 23.53 6.98 3.66
CA LYS A 192 22.56 6.65 2.62
C LYS A 192 22.01 5.25 2.82
N LEU A 193 20.71 5.11 2.66
CA LEU A 193 20.02 3.84 2.60
C LEU A 193 19.87 3.45 1.11
N MET A 194 20.54 2.40 0.69
CA MET A 194 20.31 1.77 -0.61
C MET A 194 19.14 0.81 -0.50
N VAL A 195 18.15 0.96 -1.36
CA VAL A 195 16.96 0.10 -1.45
C VAL A 195 16.96 -0.58 -2.81
N LYS A 196 16.83 -1.90 -2.84
CA LYS A 196 16.80 -2.70 -4.07
C LYS A 196 15.56 -3.57 -4.11
N GLY A 197 14.96 -3.66 -5.29
CA GLY A 197 13.78 -4.47 -5.46
C GLY A 197 13.42 -4.68 -6.92
N GLU A 198 12.22 -5.20 -7.12
CA GLU A 198 11.65 -5.47 -8.43
C GLU A 198 10.22 -4.97 -8.50
N ILE A 199 9.82 -4.45 -9.65
CA ILE A 199 8.45 -4.08 -9.97
C ILE A 199 7.90 -5.19 -10.87
N LEU A 200 6.87 -5.90 -10.40
CA LEU A 200 6.11 -6.85 -11.19
C LEU A 200 4.97 -6.10 -11.86
N LEU A 201 5.05 -5.96 -13.18
CA LEU A 201 4.04 -5.28 -13.99
C LEU A 201 3.10 -6.30 -14.62
N LYS A 202 1.82 -5.94 -14.66
CA LYS A 202 0.79 -6.69 -15.39
C LYS A 202 -0.06 -5.74 -16.22
N PHE A 203 -0.09 -5.99 -17.51
CA PHE A 203 -0.91 -5.27 -18.48
C PHE A 203 -2.05 -6.15 -18.96
N LEU A 204 -3.21 -5.52 -19.16
CA LEU A 204 -4.30 -6.02 -19.96
C LEU A 204 -4.55 -4.99 -21.07
N TYR A 205 -4.42 -5.40 -22.33
CA TYR A 205 -4.58 -4.51 -23.48
C TYR A 205 -5.53 -5.11 -24.52
N MET A 206 -6.19 -4.26 -25.30
CA MET A 206 -6.95 -4.66 -26.48
C MET A 206 -6.04 -4.68 -27.69
N PRO A 207 -6.03 -5.76 -28.49
CA PRO A 207 -5.29 -5.79 -29.75
C PRO A 207 -5.92 -4.92 -30.82
N ASP A 208 -5.13 -4.47 -31.79
CA ASP A 208 -5.57 -3.78 -33.00
C ASP A 208 -6.14 -4.78 -34.02
N GLU A 209 -7.17 -5.52 -33.59
CA GLU A 209 -7.83 -6.57 -34.37
C GLU A 209 -9.36 -6.47 -34.21
N GLU A 210 -10.09 -6.66 -35.30
CA GLU A 210 -11.55 -6.65 -35.28
C GLU A 210 -12.09 -7.85 -34.46
N ASN A 211 -12.81 -7.58 -33.37
CA ASN A 211 -13.27 -8.59 -32.40
C ASN A 211 -12.14 -9.34 -31.65
N GLY A 212 -10.95 -8.75 -31.55
CA GLY A 212 -9.85 -9.32 -30.77
C GLY A 212 -10.18 -9.45 -29.28
N MET A 213 -9.68 -10.50 -28.63
CA MET A 213 -9.82 -10.68 -27.18
C MET A 213 -8.70 -9.95 -26.43
N PRO A 214 -8.97 -9.41 -25.23
CA PRO A 214 -7.93 -8.77 -24.41
C PRO A 214 -6.73 -9.71 -24.20
N GLN A 215 -5.53 -9.14 -24.28
CA GLN A 215 -4.26 -9.83 -24.12
C GLN A 215 -3.57 -9.39 -22.83
N GLN A 216 -2.92 -10.34 -22.16
CA GLN A 216 -2.08 -10.07 -21.00
C GLN A 216 -0.60 -10.04 -21.37
N MET A 217 0.14 -9.17 -20.68
CA MET A 217 1.59 -9.12 -20.65
C MET A 217 2.06 -8.92 -19.21
N GLU A 218 3.14 -9.59 -18.83
CA GLU A 218 3.75 -9.48 -17.51
C GLU A 218 5.24 -9.20 -17.67
N TYR A 219 5.77 -8.31 -16.85
CA TYR A 219 7.17 -7.90 -16.87
C TYR A 219 7.72 -7.80 -15.45
N THR A 220 9.04 -7.93 -15.30
CA THR A 220 9.74 -7.69 -14.05
C THR A 220 10.83 -6.66 -14.29
N VAL A 221 10.74 -5.51 -13.62
CA VAL A 221 11.67 -4.40 -13.78
C VAL A 221 12.43 -4.18 -12.47
N PRO A 222 13.76 -4.38 -12.43
CA PRO A 222 14.53 -4.14 -11.22
C PRO A 222 14.64 -2.64 -10.94
N PHE A 223 14.69 -2.26 -9.66
CA PHE A 223 14.97 -0.90 -9.22
C PHE A 223 16.05 -0.86 -8.14
N SER A 224 16.79 0.25 -8.09
CA SER A 224 17.77 0.54 -7.05
C SER A 224 17.74 2.04 -6.76
N GLN A 225 17.34 2.41 -5.55
CA GLN A 225 17.21 3.81 -5.13
C GLN A 225 18.04 4.08 -3.88
N MET A 226 18.69 5.25 -3.84
CA MET A 226 19.31 5.78 -2.63
C MET A 226 18.35 6.73 -1.94
N LEU A 227 18.08 6.48 -0.67
CA LEU A 227 17.34 7.36 0.22
C LEU A 227 18.31 8.03 1.20
N GLY A 228 18.05 9.28 1.56
CA GLY A 228 18.74 9.92 2.68
C GLY A 228 18.42 9.19 3.98
N CYS A 229 19.39 9.02 4.88
CA CYS A 229 19.16 8.45 6.21
C CYS A 229 19.91 9.24 7.28
N ASP A 230 19.58 10.52 7.42
CA ASP A 230 20.23 11.42 8.37
C ASP A 230 20.09 10.90 9.80
N GLY A 231 21.23 10.72 10.48
CA GLY A 231 21.28 10.24 11.87
C GLY A 231 21.14 8.72 12.04
N ALA A 232 21.01 7.96 10.94
CA ALA A 232 20.96 6.50 10.96
C ALA A 232 22.27 5.86 10.46
N ASP A 233 22.57 4.68 10.99
CA ASP A 233 23.75 3.89 10.66
C ASP A 233 23.38 2.39 10.56
N GLU A 234 24.35 1.55 10.21
CA GLU A 234 24.19 0.10 10.07
C GLU A 234 23.75 -0.62 11.37
N THR A 235 23.85 0.05 12.53
CA THR A 235 23.41 -0.51 13.82
C THR A 235 21.92 -0.29 14.09
N CYS A 236 21.25 0.51 13.27
CA CYS A 236 19.83 0.82 13.43
C CYS A 236 18.95 -0.35 12.97
N LEU A 237 17.93 -0.67 13.78
CA LEU A 237 16.80 -1.47 13.33
C LEU A 237 16.02 -0.62 12.31
N THR A 238 15.83 -1.14 11.11
CA THR A 238 15.29 -0.36 9.99
C THR A 238 14.04 -1.03 9.42
N ASP A 239 12.95 -0.27 9.30
CA ASP A 239 11.77 -0.64 8.51
C ASP A 239 11.88 0.03 7.16
N VAL A 240 11.82 -0.72 6.06
CA VAL A 240 11.81 -0.17 4.70
C VAL A 240 10.58 -0.69 3.98
N ARG A 241 9.85 0.22 3.32
CA ARG A 241 8.67 -0.13 2.54
C ARG A 241 8.72 0.59 1.21
N VAL A 242 8.30 -0.11 0.18
CA VAL A 242 8.14 0.43 -1.17
C VAL A 242 6.72 0.11 -1.63
N SER A 243 6.07 1.10 -2.23
CA SER A 243 4.72 0.97 -2.78
C SER A 243 4.65 1.64 -4.14
N VAL A 244 3.79 1.13 -5.02
CA VAL A 244 3.55 1.77 -6.32
C VAL A 244 2.53 2.89 -6.14
N ALA A 245 2.95 4.10 -6.46
CA ALA A 245 2.11 5.28 -6.45
C ALA A 245 1.30 5.39 -7.75
N ALA A 246 1.93 5.19 -8.92
CA ALA A 246 1.26 5.25 -10.21
C ALA A 246 1.99 4.43 -11.28
N VAL A 247 1.24 4.02 -12.31
CA VAL A 247 1.76 3.41 -13.54
C VAL A 247 1.14 4.18 -14.70
N GLU A 248 1.97 4.89 -15.44
CA GLU A 248 1.58 5.69 -16.60
C GLU A 248 2.19 5.06 -17.84
N THR A 249 1.36 4.69 -18.82
CA THR A 249 1.82 3.94 -20.00
C THR A 249 1.29 4.56 -21.29
N GLU A 250 2.18 4.71 -22.26
CA GLU A 250 1.86 5.08 -23.63
C GLU A 250 2.20 3.93 -24.59
N ILE A 251 1.34 3.69 -25.58
CA ILE A 251 1.60 2.72 -26.64
C ILE A 251 2.45 3.39 -27.72
N LYS A 252 3.58 2.78 -28.06
CA LYS A 252 4.53 3.26 -29.08
C LYS A 252 4.63 2.29 -30.25
N ASN A 253 4.96 2.86 -31.41
CA ASN A 253 5.19 2.11 -32.64
C ASN A 253 6.63 1.60 -32.72
N ASP A 254 6.83 0.48 -33.38
CA ASP A 254 8.13 0.03 -33.86
C ASP A 254 8.55 0.75 -35.15
N TYR A 255 9.68 0.33 -35.74
CA TYR A 255 10.18 0.87 -37.00
C TYR A 255 9.30 0.54 -38.22
N SER A 256 8.43 -0.48 -38.12
CA SER A 256 7.48 -0.84 -39.18
C SER A 256 6.15 -0.08 -39.09
N GLY A 257 5.91 0.62 -37.97
CA GLY A 257 4.69 1.37 -37.69
C GLY A 257 3.68 0.61 -36.82
N GLU A 258 4.02 -0.61 -36.40
CA GLU A 258 3.17 -1.47 -35.57
C GLU A 258 3.30 -1.10 -34.09
N LYS A 259 2.17 -1.06 -33.38
CA LYS A 259 2.08 -0.66 -31.96
C LYS A 259 2.54 -1.77 -31.01
N THR A 260 3.85 -2.01 -30.92
CA THR A 260 4.43 -3.17 -30.20
C THR A 260 5.21 -2.84 -28.93
N PHE A 261 5.20 -1.59 -28.47
CA PHE A 261 5.92 -1.16 -27.27
C PHE A 261 5.01 -0.44 -26.28
N PHE A 262 5.24 -0.68 -24.99
CA PHE A 262 4.67 0.08 -23.87
C PHE A 262 5.76 0.93 -23.23
N ASP A 263 5.72 2.23 -23.48
CA ASP A 263 6.56 3.23 -22.81
C ASP A 263 5.93 3.56 -21.45
N THR A 264 6.53 3.04 -20.38
CA THR A 264 5.90 2.98 -19.05
C THR A 264 6.74 3.69 -18.00
N GLN A 265 6.14 4.68 -17.34
CA GLN A 265 6.65 5.31 -16.13
C GLN A 265 5.96 4.72 -14.89
N MET A 266 6.76 4.13 -14.00
CA MET A 266 6.33 3.62 -12.70
C MET A 266 6.79 4.57 -11.60
N LYS A 267 5.84 5.24 -10.94
CA LYS A 267 6.12 6.10 -9.79
C LYS A 267 6.07 5.25 -8.53
N LEU A 268 7.19 5.17 -7.82
CA LEU A 268 7.33 4.46 -6.55
C LEU A 268 7.41 5.44 -5.39
N TYR A 269 6.89 5.03 -4.24
CA TYR A 269 7.05 5.71 -2.97
C TYR A 269 7.76 4.78 -1.98
N ALA A 270 8.93 5.19 -1.54
CA ALA A 270 9.70 4.49 -0.53
C ALA A 270 9.68 5.24 0.81
N SER A 271 9.51 4.49 1.89
CA SER A 271 9.57 5.00 3.26
C SER A 271 10.48 4.14 4.12
N ALA A 272 11.34 4.78 4.89
CA ALA A 272 12.20 4.13 5.86
C ALA A 272 12.05 4.75 7.25
N SER A 273 12.10 3.94 8.29
CA SER A 273 12.18 4.38 9.70
C SER A 273 13.34 3.70 10.39
N PHE A 274 14.14 4.48 11.11
CA PHE A 274 15.39 4.03 11.73
C PHE A 274 15.26 4.09 13.25
N TYR A 275 15.56 2.97 13.91
CA TYR A 275 15.49 2.85 15.36
C TYR A 275 16.84 2.47 15.95
N LYS A 276 17.30 3.22 16.94
CA LYS A 276 18.55 2.96 17.64
C LYS A 276 18.27 2.38 19.02
N THR A 277 18.87 1.23 19.26
CA THR A 277 18.81 0.56 20.56
C THR A 277 19.66 1.33 21.57
N ALA A 278 19.06 1.63 22.73
CA ALA A 278 19.71 2.28 23.85
C ALA A 278 19.46 1.49 25.14
N GLU A 279 20.51 1.34 25.96
CA GLU A 279 20.40 0.83 27.32
C GLU A 279 20.10 1.98 28.27
N VAL A 280 19.05 1.83 29.08
CA VAL A 280 18.58 2.84 30.02
C VAL A 280 18.66 2.27 31.42
N MET A 281 19.29 3.04 32.33
CA MET A 281 19.33 2.74 33.74
C MET A 281 18.23 3.49 34.48
N SER A 282 17.51 2.79 35.36
CA SER A 282 16.53 3.40 36.26
C SER A 282 16.77 2.99 37.71
N VAL A 283 16.62 3.94 38.62
CA VAL A 283 16.58 3.69 40.06
C VAL A 283 15.16 3.26 40.42
N SER A 284 15.05 2.05 40.95
CA SER A 284 13.77 1.47 41.39
C SER A 284 13.54 1.60 42.88
N ASP A 285 14.63 1.73 43.65
CA ASP A 285 14.58 1.88 45.10
C ASP A 285 15.87 2.54 45.60
N ALA A 286 15.81 3.20 46.75
CA ALA A 286 16.97 3.79 47.42
C ALA A 286 16.74 4.02 48.92
N TYR A 287 17.81 3.92 49.71
CA TYR A 287 17.82 4.28 51.13
C TYR A 287 19.16 4.92 51.53
N SER A 288 19.16 5.78 52.57
CA SER A 288 20.40 6.31 53.15
C SER A 288 20.85 5.46 54.33
N LYS A 289 22.16 5.29 54.48
CA LYS A 289 22.79 4.67 55.66
C LYS A 289 22.91 5.62 56.85
N LYS A 290 22.76 6.94 56.64
CA LYS A 290 23.08 7.97 57.64
C LYS A 290 21.89 8.80 58.08
N PHE A 291 20.88 8.97 57.24
CA PHE A 291 19.75 9.85 57.50
C PHE A 291 18.42 9.20 57.10
N ASP A 292 17.32 9.65 57.68
CA ASP A 292 16.00 9.34 57.15
C ASP A 292 15.78 10.13 55.85
N ILE A 293 15.32 9.44 54.81
CA ILE A 293 15.04 10.05 53.50
C ILE A 293 13.58 9.84 53.11
N SER A 294 13.04 10.80 52.38
CA SER A 294 11.71 10.71 51.76
C SER A 294 11.87 10.44 50.26
N VAL A 295 11.48 9.24 49.82
CA VAL A 295 11.55 8.85 48.40
C VAL A 295 10.18 9.02 47.75
N ASN A 296 10.13 9.74 46.63
CA ASN A 296 8.94 9.88 45.80
C ASN A 296 9.13 9.08 44.51
N ALA A 297 8.29 8.05 44.32
CA ALA A 297 8.30 7.22 43.11
C ALA A 297 7.13 7.59 42.19
N LYS A 298 7.35 7.56 40.88
CA LYS A 298 6.31 7.74 39.86
C LYS A 298 6.49 6.71 38.76
N GLN A 299 5.45 5.93 38.49
CA GLN A 299 5.45 5.00 37.37
C GLN A 299 5.40 5.77 36.04
N LYS A 300 6.18 5.31 35.06
CA LYS A 300 6.24 5.83 33.70
C LYS A 300 6.04 4.68 32.73
N THR A 301 5.37 4.97 31.62
CA THR A 301 5.17 4.04 30.51
C THR A 301 5.80 4.65 29.26
N PHE A 302 6.44 3.82 28.45
CA PHE A 302 6.99 4.17 27.16
C PHE A 302 6.66 3.06 26.16
N GLU A 303 6.65 3.40 24.88
CA GLU A 303 6.57 2.41 23.79
C GLU A 303 7.98 2.18 23.25
N SER A 304 8.31 0.93 22.98
CA SER A 304 9.56 0.54 22.33
C SER A 304 9.24 -0.44 21.23
N LEU A 305 9.85 -0.25 20.06
CA LEU A 305 9.80 -1.25 19.00
C LEU A 305 10.39 -2.56 19.54
N VAL A 306 9.72 -3.67 19.31
CA VAL A 306 10.24 -5.01 19.66
C VAL A 306 10.98 -5.60 18.47
N ARG A 307 10.31 -5.69 17.31
CA ARG A 307 10.88 -6.16 16.05
C ARG A 307 10.01 -5.76 14.86
N PHE A 308 10.56 -5.96 13.66
CA PHE A 308 9.80 -6.08 12.41
C PHE A 308 9.57 -7.55 12.07
N ALA A 309 8.49 -7.81 11.34
CA ALA A 309 8.10 -9.15 10.94
C ALA A 309 7.42 -9.08 9.57
N GLY A 310 7.81 -9.95 8.65
CA GLY A 310 7.15 -10.13 7.36
C GLY A 310 7.20 -11.60 6.98
N GLU A 311 6.09 -12.12 6.45
CA GLU A 311 6.00 -13.48 5.93
C GLU A 311 5.07 -13.51 4.72
N ASP A 312 5.40 -14.38 3.78
CA ASP A 312 4.52 -14.67 2.66
C ASP A 312 3.47 -15.71 3.09
N TYR A 313 2.21 -15.42 2.78
CA TYR A 313 1.10 -16.30 3.08
C TYR A 313 0.26 -16.54 1.82
N VAL A 314 0.08 -17.81 1.48
CA VAL A 314 -0.77 -18.22 0.35
C VAL A 314 -2.16 -18.58 0.87
N HIS A 315 -3.15 -17.77 0.51
CA HIS A 315 -4.56 -18.06 0.76
C HIS A 315 -5.22 -18.67 -0.49
N LYS A 316 -6.01 -19.73 -0.30
CA LYS A 316 -6.80 -20.34 -1.38
C LYS A 316 -8.28 -20.15 -1.10
N THR A 317 -9.01 -19.66 -2.09
CA THR A 317 -10.46 -19.47 -2.03
C THR A 317 -11.09 -19.86 -3.37
N THR A 318 -12.37 -20.24 -3.35
CA THR A 318 -13.14 -20.61 -4.53
C THR A 318 -14.18 -19.53 -4.82
N LEU A 319 -14.22 -19.08 -6.06
CA LEU A 319 -15.17 -18.07 -6.52
C LEU A 319 -16.21 -18.72 -7.43
N SER A 320 -17.45 -18.23 -7.37
CA SER A 320 -18.52 -18.61 -8.31
C SER A 320 -19.17 -17.35 -8.87
N ALA A 321 -19.50 -17.41 -10.16
CA ALA A 321 -20.32 -16.41 -10.82
C ALA A 321 -21.78 -16.89 -10.76
N GLU A 322 -22.68 -16.05 -10.24
CA GLU A 322 -24.08 -16.41 -10.02
C GLU A 322 -24.88 -16.44 -11.32
N ASP A 323 -24.69 -15.43 -12.18
CA ASP A 323 -25.52 -15.22 -13.37
C ASP A 323 -24.87 -15.68 -14.69
N ASN A 324 -23.60 -16.08 -14.66
CA ASN A 324 -22.86 -16.44 -15.87
C ASN A 324 -21.95 -17.64 -15.61
N LYS A 325 -21.96 -18.60 -16.53
CA LYS A 325 -20.91 -19.62 -16.58
C LYS A 325 -19.63 -19.01 -17.14
N ILE A 326 -18.50 -19.29 -16.48
CA ILE A 326 -17.19 -18.82 -16.90
C ILE A 326 -16.67 -19.77 -17.99
N ALA A 327 -16.61 -19.30 -19.23
CA ALA A 327 -15.98 -20.05 -20.33
C ALA A 327 -14.47 -19.80 -20.36
N LYS A 328 -14.05 -18.54 -20.13
CA LYS A 328 -12.65 -18.13 -20.08
C LYS A 328 -12.48 -16.98 -19.09
N VAL A 329 -11.38 -16.98 -18.33
CA VAL A 329 -10.98 -15.83 -17.52
C VAL A 329 -10.07 -14.94 -18.35
N ILE A 330 -10.38 -13.65 -18.41
CA ILE A 330 -9.55 -12.63 -19.05
C ILE A 330 -8.51 -12.13 -18.04
N ASP A 331 -8.96 -11.77 -16.84
CA ASP A 331 -8.08 -11.22 -15.82
C ASP A 331 -8.63 -11.45 -14.40
N VAL A 332 -7.71 -11.53 -13.44
CA VAL A 332 -8.00 -11.58 -12.01
C VAL A 332 -7.02 -10.67 -11.30
N TRP A 333 -7.54 -9.80 -10.43
CA TRP A 333 -6.73 -8.88 -9.64
C TRP A 333 -7.35 -8.58 -8.29
N ASN A 334 -6.57 -7.95 -7.42
CA ASN A 334 -7.03 -7.40 -6.16
C ASN A 334 -7.23 -5.89 -6.30
N GLU A 335 -8.27 -5.38 -5.65
CA GLU A 335 -8.53 -3.93 -5.61
C GLU A 335 -8.36 -3.37 -4.21
N THR A 336 -8.90 -4.07 -3.20
CA THR A 336 -8.87 -3.63 -1.81
C THR A 336 -8.38 -4.76 -0.93
N SER A 337 -7.56 -4.42 0.05
CA SER A 337 -7.11 -5.34 1.09
C SER A 337 -7.00 -4.64 2.42
N SER A 338 -7.38 -5.32 3.49
CA SER A 338 -7.22 -4.84 4.86
C SER A 338 -6.64 -5.95 5.72
N THR A 339 -5.94 -5.55 6.77
CA THR A 339 -5.42 -6.47 7.77
C THR A 339 -5.43 -5.81 9.14
N SER A 340 -5.55 -6.64 10.16
CA SER A 340 -5.43 -6.29 11.57
C SER A 340 -4.68 -7.42 12.25
N ALA A 341 -3.99 -7.11 13.34
CA ALA A 341 -3.29 -8.10 14.14
C ALA A 341 -3.73 -8.02 15.59
N GLU A 342 -3.93 -9.19 16.18
CA GLU A 342 -4.23 -9.38 17.60
C GLU A 342 -3.17 -10.27 18.22
N ILE A 343 -2.68 -9.89 19.41
CA ILE A 343 -1.70 -10.67 20.16
C ILE A 343 -2.36 -11.19 21.44
N ALA A 344 -2.37 -12.51 21.58
CA ALA A 344 -2.94 -13.18 22.75
C ALA A 344 -2.24 -14.52 23.00
N GLY A 345 -1.89 -14.80 24.26
CA GLY A 345 -1.36 -16.09 24.68
C GLY A 345 -0.08 -16.55 23.97
N GLY A 346 0.86 -15.63 23.70
CA GLY A 346 2.11 -15.95 22.99
C GLY A 346 1.92 -16.21 21.49
N ARG A 347 0.79 -15.78 20.92
CA ARG A 347 0.48 -15.93 19.49
C ARG A 347 0.06 -14.60 18.90
N ILE A 348 0.52 -14.30 17.69
CA ILE A 348 -0.01 -13.23 16.86
C ILE A 348 -0.97 -13.81 15.82
N THR A 349 -2.14 -13.19 15.67
CA THR A 349 -3.17 -13.59 14.71
C THR A 349 -3.48 -12.42 13.79
N PHE A 350 -3.26 -12.61 12.50
CA PHE A 350 -3.60 -11.66 11.44
C PHE A 350 -4.97 -12.03 10.87
N LYS A 351 -5.88 -11.04 10.81
CA LYS A 351 -7.21 -11.17 10.23
C LYS A 351 -7.44 -10.04 9.25
N GLY A 352 -7.95 -10.38 8.08
CA GLY A 352 -8.16 -9.40 7.04
C GLY A 352 -9.14 -9.84 5.97
N LYS A 353 -9.45 -8.90 5.09
CA LYS A 353 -10.30 -9.12 3.93
C LYS A 353 -9.59 -8.61 2.70
N TYR A 354 -9.85 -9.23 1.56
CA TYR A 354 -9.39 -8.71 0.29
C TYR A 354 -10.41 -9.00 -0.82
N SER A 355 -10.54 -8.09 -1.77
CA SER A 355 -11.39 -8.30 -2.95
C SER A 355 -10.65 -9.10 -4.02
N LEU A 356 -11.38 -9.97 -4.71
CA LEU A 356 -10.94 -10.58 -5.96
C LEU A 356 -11.90 -10.11 -7.04
N CYS A 357 -11.35 -9.32 -7.97
CA CYS A 357 -12.03 -8.82 -9.14
C CYS A 357 -11.74 -9.77 -10.30
N VAL A 358 -12.79 -10.22 -10.99
CA VAL A 358 -12.68 -11.18 -12.09
C VAL A 358 -13.34 -10.60 -13.33
N LEU A 359 -12.55 -10.46 -14.39
CA LEU A 359 -13.03 -10.19 -15.73
C LEU A 359 -13.00 -11.51 -16.51
N ALA A 360 -14.15 -11.93 -17.02
CA ALA A 360 -14.32 -13.22 -17.68
C ALA A 360 -15.20 -13.10 -18.92
N VAL A 361 -15.26 -14.19 -19.68
CA VAL A 361 -16.11 -14.36 -20.86
C VAL A 361 -17.04 -15.54 -20.61
N ASN A 362 -18.31 -15.38 -20.98
CA ASN A 362 -19.32 -16.43 -20.84
C ASN A 362 -19.37 -17.35 -22.08
N GLU A 363 -20.23 -18.37 -22.06
CA GLU A 363 -20.41 -19.32 -23.18
C GLU A 363 -20.84 -18.64 -24.50
N ALA A 364 -21.40 -17.42 -24.43
CA ALA A 364 -21.80 -16.61 -25.58
C ALA A 364 -20.71 -15.63 -26.07
N ASN A 365 -19.47 -15.78 -25.60
CA ASN A 365 -18.34 -14.88 -25.88
C ASN A 365 -18.56 -13.41 -25.46
N THR A 366 -19.47 -13.16 -24.51
CA THR A 366 -19.69 -11.81 -23.96
C THR A 366 -18.82 -11.60 -22.70
N PRO A 367 -18.01 -10.54 -22.62
CA PRO A 367 -17.28 -10.23 -21.41
C PRO A 367 -18.22 -9.80 -20.27
N PHE A 368 -17.92 -10.23 -19.06
CA PHE A 368 -18.62 -9.85 -17.85
C PHE A 368 -17.64 -9.73 -16.68
N TYR A 369 -18.07 -8.98 -15.67
CA TYR A 369 -17.29 -8.70 -14.46
C TYR A 369 -18.05 -9.19 -13.24
N PHE A 370 -17.33 -9.76 -12.27
CA PHE A 370 -17.84 -9.98 -10.93
C PHE A 370 -16.72 -9.85 -9.91
N GLU A 371 -17.08 -9.55 -8.66
CA GLU A 371 -16.13 -9.47 -7.55
C GLU A 371 -16.61 -10.25 -6.34
N ARG A 372 -15.67 -10.73 -5.52
CA ARG A 372 -15.96 -11.37 -4.24
C ARG A 372 -14.96 -10.91 -3.21
N ILE A 373 -15.43 -10.75 -1.97
CA ILE A 373 -14.57 -10.48 -0.82
C ILE A 373 -14.23 -11.83 -0.20
N ALA A 374 -12.93 -12.11 -0.10
CA ALA A 374 -12.41 -13.23 0.66
C ALA A 374 -11.92 -12.75 2.03
N GLU A 375 -12.07 -13.60 3.03
CA GLU A 375 -11.57 -13.36 4.38
C GLU A 375 -10.46 -14.38 4.67
N TYR A 376 -9.41 -13.94 5.34
CA TYR A 376 -8.32 -14.82 5.75
C TYR A 376 -7.99 -14.64 7.22
N GLU A 377 -7.49 -15.73 7.81
CA GLU A 377 -6.89 -15.74 9.12
C GLU A 377 -5.56 -16.49 9.04
N TYR A 378 -4.51 -15.86 9.58
CA TYR A 378 -3.19 -16.45 9.68
C TYR A 378 -2.69 -16.26 11.12
N SER A 379 -2.01 -17.25 11.69
CA SER A 379 -1.50 -17.16 13.06
C SER A 379 -0.12 -17.78 13.17
N LYS A 380 0.72 -17.17 14.02
CA LYS A 380 2.05 -17.68 14.33
C LYS A 380 2.38 -17.45 15.80
N GLU A 381 3.16 -18.36 16.38
CA GLU A 381 3.71 -18.19 17.72
C GLU A 381 4.74 -17.05 17.76
N ILE A 382 4.78 -16.33 18.88
CA ILE A 382 5.75 -15.27 19.13
C ILE A 382 6.48 -15.56 20.44
N GLU A 383 7.80 -15.46 20.39
CA GLU A 383 8.66 -15.54 21.57
C GLU A 383 8.85 -14.16 22.23
N ASP A 384 8.28 -13.13 21.62
CA ASP A 384 8.36 -11.75 22.09
C ASP A 384 7.73 -11.63 23.48
N SER A 385 8.49 -11.02 24.40
CA SER A 385 8.05 -10.73 25.75
C SER A 385 7.70 -9.25 25.90
N GLY A 386 6.69 -8.95 26.71
CA GLY A 386 6.27 -7.59 26.99
C GLY A 386 4.84 -7.51 27.50
N GLU A 387 4.57 -6.60 28.42
CA GLU A 387 3.21 -6.27 28.82
C GLU A 387 2.58 -5.40 27.72
N ASN A 388 1.38 -5.77 27.24
CA ASN A 388 0.62 -5.02 26.24
C ASN A 388 1.29 -4.88 24.86
N LEU A 389 1.81 -5.97 24.30
CA LEU A 389 2.30 -5.99 22.91
C LEU A 389 1.22 -5.52 21.93
N LYS A 390 1.61 -4.64 21.01
CA LYS A 390 0.77 -4.15 19.91
C LYS A 390 1.45 -4.46 18.58
N CYS A 391 0.65 -4.71 17.54
CA CYS A 391 1.16 -4.90 16.19
C CYS A 391 0.48 -3.93 15.24
N LEU A 392 1.29 -3.22 14.45
CA LEU A 392 0.82 -2.51 13.27
C LEU A 392 0.99 -3.44 12.08
N ALA A 393 -0.12 -4.00 11.61
CA ALA A 393 -0.15 -4.97 10.52
C ALA A 393 -0.37 -4.28 9.16
N PHE A 394 0.32 -4.78 8.15
CA PHE A 394 0.18 -4.37 6.76
C PHE A 394 0.11 -5.62 5.90
N ILE A 395 -0.69 -5.57 4.85
CA ILE A 395 -0.77 -6.62 3.84
C ILE A 395 -0.56 -5.98 2.48
N ASN A 396 0.15 -6.69 1.63
CA ASN A 396 0.27 -6.38 0.22
C ASN A 396 0.09 -7.67 -0.57
N ILE A 397 -0.69 -7.63 -1.65
CA ILE A 397 -0.98 -8.82 -2.45
C ILE A 397 0.02 -8.87 -3.60
N GLY A 398 1.00 -9.77 -3.48
CA GLY A 398 2.11 -9.89 -4.44
C GLY A 398 1.77 -10.62 -5.73
N SER A 399 0.90 -11.63 -5.68
CA SER A 399 0.45 -12.35 -6.88
C SER A 399 -0.91 -12.98 -6.70
N ILE A 400 -1.63 -13.12 -7.81
CA ILE A 400 -2.89 -13.86 -7.87
C ILE A 400 -2.81 -14.86 -9.00
N ASN A 401 -2.95 -16.12 -8.64
CA ASN A 401 -3.05 -17.24 -9.58
C ASN A 401 -4.43 -17.85 -9.48
N TYR A 402 -4.94 -18.35 -10.61
CA TYR A 402 -6.25 -18.98 -10.66
C TYR A 402 -6.21 -20.27 -11.46
N ARG A 403 -7.21 -21.11 -11.21
CA ARG A 403 -7.55 -22.27 -12.04
C ARG A 403 -9.06 -22.37 -12.11
N ILE A 404 -9.59 -22.81 -13.25
CA ILE A 404 -11.02 -23.07 -13.40
C ILE A 404 -11.27 -24.52 -12.99
N GLU A 405 -12.14 -24.73 -11.99
CA GLU A 405 -12.58 -26.06 -11.57
C GLU A 405 -13.95 -26.36 -12.20
N GLY A 406 -14.00 -27.34 -13.11
CA GLY A 406 -15.24 -27.80 -13.76
C GLY A 406 -15.23 -27.68 -15.28
N SER A 407 -15.02 -28.83 -15.95
CA SER A 407 -15.30 -29.22 -17.35
C SER A 407 -15.25 -28.10 -18.41
N GLY A 408 -14.23 -28.03 -19.27
CA GLY A 408 -13.83 -29.16 -20.10
C GLY A 408 -15.03 -29.64 -20.92
N VAL A 409 -15.27 -29.00 -22.07
CA VAL A 409 -15.87 -29.68 -23.22
C VAL A 409 -14.72 -30.02 -24.15
#